data_AF-A0A6P7GU14-F1
#
_entry.id   AF-A0A6P7GU14-F1
#
_cell.length_a   1.000
_cell.length_b   1.000
_cell.length_c   1.000
_cell.angle_alpha   90.00
_cell.angle_beta   90.00
_cell.angle_gamma   90.00
#
_symmetry.space_group_name_H-M   'P 1'
#
loop_
_entity.id
_entity.type
_entity.pdbx_description
1 polymer ?
#
loop_
_entity_poly.entity_id
_entity_poly.type
_entity_poly.pdbx_seq_one_letter_code
_entity_poly.pdbx_strand_id
1 'polypeptide(L)'
;MHVECLQGFRLSEDQFKACNVVPLGKTGDSKFVKNVTDLLWSRQELSRRSVTGMQCPNNKEVTARPECTPAKKQYLSELLERRIKMEAGGDDKEMEQRKKKLNEYLRSKIKTVRRDLKIN
;
A
#
# COMPACT_ATOMS: atom_id res chain seq x y z
N MET A 1 -17.65 -16.76 -14.66
CA MET A 1 -16.73 -16.34 -13.58
C MET A 1 -15.52 -15.71 -14.24
N HIS A 2 -15.43 -14.37 -14.28
CA HIS A 2 -14.27 -13.68 -14.85
C HIS A 2 -13.12 -13.80 -13.88
N VAL A 3 -12.17 -14.68 -14.19
CA VAL A 3 -10.85 -14.70 -13.55
C VAL A 3 -10.02 -13.66 -14.29
N GLU A 4 -10.15 -12.39 -13.90
CA GLU A 4 -9.27 -11.35 -14.43
C GLU A 4 -7.82 -11.72 -14.09
N CYS A 5 -7.00 -11.84 -15.14
CA CYS A 5 -5.61 -12.27 -15.09
C CYS A 5 -4.82 -11.52 -14.02
N LEU A 6 -4.43 -12.23 -12.95
CA LEU A 6 -3.55 -11.77 -11.88
C LEU A 6 -2.07 -11.59 -12.31
N GLN A 7 -1.75 -11.60 -13.60
CA GLN A 7 -0.36 -11.73 -14.09
C GLN A 7 0.42 -10.42 -14.31
N GLY A 8 -0.11 -9.24 -13.97
CA GLY A 8 0.51 -7.97 -14.42
C GLY A 8 1.21 -7.08 -13.38
N PHE A 9 1.09 -7.32 -12.07
CA PHE A 9 1.49 -6.31 -11.06
C PHE A 9 2.65 -6.73 -10.14
N ARG A 10 3.34 -7.85 -10.44
CA ARG A 10 4.52 -8.26 -9.67
C ARG A 10 5.71 -7.36 -10.01
N LEU A 11 6.40 -6.89 -8.97
CA LEU A 11 7.65 -6.15 -9.12
C LEU A 11 8.78 -7.13 -9.46
N SER A 12 9.64 -6.76 -10.40
CA SER A 12 10.94 -7.43 -10.60
C SER A 12 11.84 -7.22 -9.39
N GLU A 13 12.86 -8.06 -9.22
CA GLU A 13 13.81 -7.91 -8.10
C GLU A 13 14.50 -6.55 -8.08
N ASP A 14 14.80 -5.98 -9.24
CA ASP A 14 15.39 -4.64 -9.36
C ASP A 14 14.45 -3.55 -8.83
N GLN A 15 13.16 -3.63 -9.18
CA GLN A 15 12.13 -2.72 -8.69
C GLN A 15 11.95 -2.84 -7.17
N PHE A 16 11.98 -4.07 -6.65
CA PHE A 16 11.93 -4.32 -5.22
C PHE A 16 13.14 -3.70 -4.51
N LYS A 17 14.36 -3.95 -5.01
CA LYS A 17 15.61 -3.39 -4.47
C LYS A 17 15.56 -1.87 -4.48
N ALA A 18 15.15 -1.25 -5.59
CA ALA A 18 14.99 0.20 -5.72
C ALA A 18 14.00 0.77 -4.68
N CYS A 19 12.87 0.10 -4.45
CA CYS A 19 11.93 0.51 -3.39
C CYS A 19 12.50 0.31 -1.99
N ASN A 20 13.35 -0.69 -1.80
CA ASN A 20 13.95 -1.07 -0.52
C ASN A 20 15.21 -0.27 -0.16
N VAL A 21 15.64 0.69 -1.00
CA VAL A 21 16.70 1.66 -0.65
C VAL A 21 16.15 2.72 0.31
N VAL A 22 15.72 2.29 1.49
CA VAL A 22 15.14 3.13 2.55
C VAL A 22 15.70 2.73 3.92
N PRO A 23 15.69 3.63 4.92
CA PRO A 23 16.23 3.34 6.25
C PRO A 23 15.61 2.10 6.87
N LEU A 24 16.34 1.39 7.73
CA LEU A 24 15.76 0.23 8.39
C LEU A 24 14.68 0.61 9.41
N GLY A 25 13.79 -0.32 9.74
CA GLY A 25 12.78 -0.13 10.78
C GLY A 25 11.51 0.62 10.34
N LYS A 26 10.72 1.07 11.32
CA LYS A 26 9.36 1.64 11.14
C LYS A 26 9.30 2.85 10.18
N THR A 27 10.36 3.67 10.18
CA THR A 27 10.48 4.83 9.29
C THR A 27 10.72 4.39 7.83
N GLY A 28 11.46 3.29 7.65
CA GLY A 28 11.66 2.62 6.38
C GLY A 28 10.37 2.08 5.78
N ASP A 29 9.59 1.36 6.58
CA ASP A 29 8.36 0.71 6.14
C ASP A 29 7.41 1.70 5.47
N SER A 30 7.23 2.87 6.07
CA SER A 30 6.35 3.89 5.50
C SER A 30 6.82 4.34 4.11
N LYS A 31 8.13 4.55 3.93
CA LYS A 31 8.70 4.95 2.63
C LYS A 31 8.64 3.80 1.62
N PHE A 32 9.03 2.59 2.04
CA PHE A 32 8.97 1.38 1.22
C PHE A 32 7.54 1.15 0.69
N VAL A 33 6.56 1.13 1.60
CA VAL A 33 5.15 0.92 1.25
C VAL A 33 4.66 1.99 0.28
N LYS A 34 5.02 3.26 0.48
CA LYS A 34 4.65 4.35 -0.43
C LYS A 34 5.26 4.18 -1.82
N ASN A 35 6.54 3.83 -1.90
CA ASN A 35 7.25 3.60 -3.16
C ASN A 35 6.64 2.44 -3.95
N VAL A 36 6.42 1.30 -3.28
CA VAL A 36 5.77 0.13 -3.91
C VAL A 36 4.33 0.48 -4.32
N THR A 37 3.62 1.30 -3.53
CA THR A 37 2.28 1.75 -3.89
C THR A 37 2.27 2.59 -5.17
N ASP A 38 3.26 3.47 -5.40
CA ASP A 38 3.38 4.23 -6.66
C ASP A 38 3.64 3.32 -7.87
N LEU A 39 4.28 2.16 -7.68
CA LEU A 39 4.50 1.18 -8.74
C LEU A 39 3.25 0.31 -8.99
N LEU A 40 2.55 -0.08 -7.92
CA LEU A 40 1.37 -0.94 -8.00
C LEU A 40 0.13 -0.20 -8.49
N TRP A 41 0.00 1.09 -8.18
CA TRP A 41 -1.14 1.91 -8.60
C TRP A 41 -0.66 3.26 -9.13
N SER A 42 -1.23 3.67 -10.27
CA SER A 42 -1.08 5.03 -10.75
C SER A 42 -1.73 6.03 -9.80
N ARG A 43 -1.22 7.27 -9.75
CA ARG A 43 -1.80 8.36 -8.93
C ARG A 43 -3.29 8.58 -9.22
N GLN A 44 -3.70 8.50 -10.49
CA GLN A 44 -5.11 8.61 -10.89
C GLN A 44 -5.97 7.45 -10.36
N GLU A 45 -5.39 6.24 -10.28
CA GLU A 45 -6.09 5.07 -9.76
C GLU A 45 -6.24 5.18 -8.24
N LEU A 46 -5.19 5.60 -7.52
CA LEU A 46 -5.23 5.82 -6.07
C LEU A 46 -6.21 6.93 -5.66
N SER A 47 -6.34 7.99 -6.44
CA SER A 47 -7.24 9.10 -6.09
C SER A 47 -8.71 8.66 -6.08
N ARG A 48 -9.07 7.72 -6.97
CA ARG A 48 -10.41 7.16 -7.11
C ARG A 48 -10.68 5.96 -6.20
N ARG A 49 -9.69 5.45 -5.48
CA ARG A 49 -9.81 4.29 -4.59
C ARG A 49 -9.66 4.67 -3.11
N SER A 50 -10.12 3.80 -2.22
CA SER A 50 -9.96 3.93 -0.77
C SER A 50 -9.29 2.68 -0.18
N VAL A 51 -8.85 2.73 1.07
CA VAL A 51 -8.20 1.57 1.71
C VAL A 51 -9.20 0.45 1.97
N THR A 52 -10.42 0.76 2.41
CA THR A 52 -11.40 -0.23 2.89
C THR A 52 -12.72 -0.22 2.13
N GLY A 53 -12.88 0.63 1.10
CA GLY A 53 -14.17 0.81 0.44
C GLY A 53 -15.19 1.60 1.25
N MET A 54 -14.92 1.85 2.55
CA MET A 54 -15.90 2.45 3.45
C MET A 54 -16.06 3.94 3.23
N GLN A 55 -17.31 4.39 3.35
CA GLN A 55 -17.63 5.81 3.41
C GLN A 55 -16.95 6.45 4.62
N CYS A 56 -16.43 7.67 4.45
CA CYS A 56 -15.87 8.40 5.57
C CYS A 56 -17.01 8.78 6.54
N PRO A 57 -16.97 8.35 7.81
CA PRO A 57 -18.06 8.60 8.77
C PRO A 57 -18.26 10.10 9.04
N ASN A 58 -17.19 10.89 8.92
CA ASN A 58 -17.21 12.35 9.07
C ASN A 58 -17.68 13.12 7.84
N ASN A 59 -17.87 12.48 6.69
CA ASN A 59 -18.25 13.19 5.47
C ASN A 59 -19.17 12.31 4.61
N LYS A 60 -20.44 12.30 4.99
CA LYS A 60 -21.49 11.46 4.38
C LYS A 60 -21.89 11.92 2.98
N GLU A 61 -21.50 13.12 2.57
CA GLU A 61 -21.74 13.65 1.22
C GLU A 61 -20.74 13.09 0.20
N VAL A 62 -19.62 12.54 0.66
CA VAL A 62 -18.61 11.94 -0.22
C VAL A 62 -19.00 10.50 -0.51
N THR A 63 -19.22 10.19 -1.79
CA THR A 63 -19.47 8.81 -2.26
C THR A 63 -18.33 7.89 -1.82
N ALA A 64 -18.69 6.73 -1.29
CA ALA A 64 -17.73 5.69 -0.94
C ALA A 64 -16.94 5.27 -2.19
N ARG A 65 -15.62 5.41 -2.13
CA ARG A 65 -14.72 5.05 -3.24
C ARG A 65 -14.37 3.56 -3.13
N PRO A 66 -14.31 2.81 -4.23
CA PRO A 66 -14.01 1.38 -4.21
C PRO A 66 -12.68 1.09 -3.51
N GLU A 67 -12.58 -0.07 -2.87
CA GLU A 67 -11.34 -0.44 -2.20
C GLU A 67 -10.15 -0.62 -3.17
N CYS A 68 -8.94 -0.47 -2.64
CA CYS A 68 -7.73 -0.86 -3.35
C CYS A 68 -7.80 -2.34 -3.68
N THR A 69 -7.41 -2.71 -4.91
CA THR A 69 -7.48 -4.09 -5.39
C THR A 69 -6.92 -5.07 -4.35
N PRO A 70 -7.73 -6.02 -3.82
CA PRO A 70 -7.32 -6.93 -2.75
C PRO A 70 -6.02 -7.67 -3.07
N ALA A 71 -5.87 -8.14 -4.31
CA ALA A 71 -4.67 -8.83 -4.77
C ALA A 71 -3.39 -7.98 -4.70
N LYS A 72 -3.47 -6.70 -5.10
CA LYS A 72 -2.33 -5.77 -5.01
C LYS A 72 -2.01 -5.41 -3.55
N LYS A 73 -3.03 -5.28 -2.68
CA LYS A 73 -2.83 -5.06 -1.23
C LYS A 73 -2.19 -6.27 -0.55
N GLN A 74 -2.63 -7.47 -0.89
CA GLN A 74 -2.06 -8.72 -0.40
C GLN A 74 -0.57 -8.78 -0.79
N TYR A 75 -0.28 -8.53 -2.06
CA TYR A 75 1.10 -8.53 -2.54
C TYR A 75 1.98 -7.46 -1.88
N LEU A 76 1.46 -6.26 -1.65
CA LEU A 76 2.16 -5.22 -0.88
C LEU A 76 2.44 -5.67 0.57
N SER A 77 1.51 -6.39 1.19
CA SER A 77 1.69 -6.99 2.53
C SER A 77 2.79 -8.05 2.52
N GLU A 78 2.82 -8.92 1.50
CA GLU A 78 3.88 -9.93 1.31
C GLU A 78 5.27 -9.30 1.11
N LEU A 79 5.35 -8.20 0.35
CA LEU A 79 6.61 -7.49 0.14
C LEU A 79 7.11 -6.81 1.42
N LEU A 80 6.21 -6.22 2.21
CA LEU A 80 6.55 -5.64 3.51
C LEU A 80 6.98 -6.73 4.49
N GLU A 81 6.29 -7.88 4.51
CA GLU A 81 6.66 -9.02 5.33
C GLU A 81 8.06 -9.56 4.96
N ARG A 82 8.33 -9.72 3.65
CA ARG A 82 9.64 -10.12 3.15
C ARG A 82 10.72 -9.17 3.64
N ARG A 83 10.49 -7.85 3.56
CA ARG A 83 11.41 -6.83 4.08
C ARG A 83 11.65 -7.00 5.57
N ILE A 84 10.59 -7.07 6.38
CA ILE A 84 10.72 -7.21 7.85
C ILE A 84 11.47 -8.49 8.21
N LYS A 85 11.20 -9.61 7.52
CA LYS A 85 11.94 -10.87 7.72
C LYS A 85 13.42 -10.73 7.42
N MET A 86 13.79 -9.99 6.37
CA MET A 86 15.19 -9.70 6.04
C MET A 86 15.86 -8.78 7.07
N GLU A 87 15.11 -7.89 7.74
CA GLU A 87 15.65 -6.95 8.74
C GLU A 87 15.74 -7.55 10.15
N ALA A 88 14.64 -8.13 10.63
CA ALA A 88 14.41 -8.43 12.05
C ALA A 88 14.48 -9.93 12.38
N GLY A 89 14.86 -10.78 11.43
CA GLY A 89 15.12 -12.20 11.70
C GLY A 89 13.91 -13.04 12.11
N GLY A 90 12.67 -12.53 11.97
CA GLY A 90 11.45 -13.31 12.16
C GLY A 90 10.70 -13.11 13.48
N ASP A 91 10.84 -11.98 14.19
CA ASP A 91 9.96 -11.68 15.33
C ASP A 91 8.50 -11.46 14.86
N ASP A 92 7.63 -12.44 15.14
CA ASP A 92 6.22 -12.43 14.72
C ASP A 92 5.43 -11.26 15.32
N LYS A 93 5.74 -10.85 16.55
CA LYS A 93 5.03 -9.74 17.23
C LYS A 93 5.34 -8.40 16.59
N GLU A 94 6.60 -8.14 16.26
CA GLU A 94 7.01 -6.95 15.53
C GLU A 94 6.44 -6.97 14.11
N MET A 95 6.44 -8.13 13.45
CA MET A 95 5.87 -8.30 12.12
C MET A 95 4.38 -7.95 12.09
N GLU A 96 3.57 -8.48 13.02
CA GLU A 96 2.15 -8.13 13.12
C GLU A 96 1.93 -6.64 13.38
N GLN A 97 2.72 -6.05 14.30
CA GLN A 97 2.63 -4.62 14.59
C GLN A 97 2.93 -3.76 13.36
N ARG A 98 3.96 -4.11 12.58
CA ARG A 98 4.35 -3.39 11.37
C ARG A 98 3.36 -3.62 10.23
N LYS A 99 2.81 -4.83 10.07
CA LYS A 99 1.73 -5.15 9.11
C LYS A 99 0.45 -4.39 9.42
N LYS A 100 0.09 -4.19 10.70
CA LYS A 100 -1.09 -3.38 11.09
C LYS A 100 -0.98 -1.93 10.59
N LYS A 101 0.23 -1.38 10.45
CA LYS A 101 0.46 -0.03 9.91
C LYS A 101 0.35 0.08 8.39
N LEU A 102 0.28 -1.04 7.66
CA LEU A 102 0.18 -1.03 6.20
C LEU A 102 -1.03 -0.21 5.72
N ASN A 103 -2.19 -0.43 6.33
CA ASN A 103 -3.42 0.30 6.00
C ASN A 103 -3.29 1.80 6.31
N GLU A 104 -2.57 2.16 7.38
CA GLU A 104 -2.29 3.56 7.73
C GLU A 104 -1.39 4.23 6.69
N TYR A 105 -0.32 3.56 6.26
CA TYR A 105 0.59 4.08 5.24
C TYR A 105 -0.12 4.25 3.89
N LEU A 106 -0.94 3.27 3.49
CA LEU A 106 -1.72 3.34 2.26
C LEU A 106 -2.76 4.48 2.32
N ARG A 107 -3.46 4.63 3.44
CA ARG A 107 -4.41 5.73 3.67
C ARG A 107 -3.71 7.08 3.56
N SER A 108 -2.55 7.21 4.20
CA SER A 108 -1.72 8.42 4.15
C SER A 108 -1.32 8.74 2.71
N LYS A 109 -0.87 7.74 1.93
CA LYS A 109 -0.49 7.91 0.52
C LYS A 109 -1.67 8.34 -0.34
N ILE A 110 -2.83 7.68 -0.23
CA ILE A 110 -4.04 8.04 -0.98
C ILE A 110 -4.45 9.49 -0.67
N LYS A 111 -4.41 9.89 0.60
CA LYS A 111 -4.71 11.26 1.02
C LYS A 111 -3.74 12.27 0.39
N THR A 112 -2.44 11.97 0.39
CA THR A 112 -1.43 12.82 -0.28
C THR A 112 -1.69 12.93 -1.77
N VAL A 113 -1.98 11.81 -2.45
CA VAL A 113 -2.25 11.80 -3.90
C VAL A 113 -3.50 12.62 -4.25
N ARG A 114 -4.57 12.52 -3.46
CA ARG A 114 -5.78 13.34 -3.68
C ARG A 114 -5.50 14.82 -3.51
N ARG A 115 -4.73 15.19 -2.48
CA ARG A 115 -4.30 16.57 -2.26
C ARG A 115 -3.46 17.09 -3.44
N ASP A 116 -2.49 16.29 -3.89
CA ASP A 116 -1.60 16.62 -5.00
C ASP A 116 -2.38 16.84 -6.31
N LEU A 117 -3.36 15.97 -6.57
CA LEU A 117 -4.24 16.07 -7.74
C LEU A 117 -5.39 17.08 -7.57
N LYS A 118 -5.46 17.80 -6.45
CA LYS A 118 -6.55 18.73 -6.10
C LYS A 118 -7.95 18.11 -6.21
N ILE A 119 -8.07 16.83 -5.88
CA ILE A 119 -9.33 16.08 -5.88
C ILE A 119 -9.93 16.16 -4.47
N ASN A 120 -11.11 16.79 -4.36
CA ASN A 120 -11.91 16.85 -3.13
C ASN A 120 -12.55 15.49 -2.77
#